data_AF-A0A1W9UI35-F1
#
_entry.id   AF-A0A1W9UI35-F1
#
_cell.length_a   1.000
_cell.length_b   1.000
_cell.length_c   1.000
_cell.angle_alpha   90.00
_cell.angle_beta   90.00
_cell.angle_gamma   90.00
#
_symmetry.space_group_name_H-M   'P 1'
#
loop_
_entity.id
_entity.type
_entity.pdbx_description
1 polymer ?
#
loop_
_entity_poly.entity_id
_entity_poly.type
_entity_poly.pdbx_seq_one_letter_code
_entity_poly.pdbx_strand_id
1 'polypeptide(L)' 'MTTLTEIMRFATPANLTGLPAISFPAGYNDAGLPTGMQALERAWQ' A
#
# COMPACT_ATOMS: atom_id res chain seq x y z
N MET A 1 -2.68 13.17 14.18
CA MET A 1 -3.34 12.52 13.03
C MET A 1 -4.14 11.33 13.56
N THR A 2 -5.16 10.85 12.84
CA THR A 2 -6.00 9.74 13.29
C THR A 2 -5.45 8.40 12.78
N THR A 3 -5.73 7.30 13.49
CA THR A 3 -5.29 5.94 13.10
C THR A 3 -5.72 5.57 11.67
N LEU A 4 -6.92 6.00 11.26
CA LEU A 4 -7.43 5.76 9.92
C LEU A 4 -6.54 6.40 8.84
N THR A 5 -6.13 7.66 9.06
CA THR A 5 -5.27 8.35 8.10
C THR A 5 -3.90 7.68 7.99
N GLU A 6 -3.36 7.19 9.11
CA GLU A 6 -2.06 6.51 9.13
C GLU A 6 -2.10 5.22 8.32
N ILE A 7 -3.08 4.34 8.54
CA ILE A 7 -3.12 3.05 7.84
C ILE A 7 -3.50 3.17 6.36
N MET A 8 -4.32 4.15 5.98
CA MET A 8 -4.82 4.29 4.60
C MET A 8 -3.96 5.16 3.68
N ARG A 9 -2.91 5.82 4.21
CA ARG A 9 -2.13 6.85 3.49
C ARG A 9 -1.61 6.47 2.10
N PHE A 10 -1.40 5.18 1.83
CA PHE A 10 -0.91 4.68 0.53
C PHE A 10 -2.00 4.08 -0.36
N ALA A 11 -3.19 3.79 0.18
CA ALA A 11 -4.30 3.22 -0.57
C ALA A 11 -5.16 4.29 -1.25
N THR A 12 -5.29 5.48 -0.63
CA THR A 12 -6.14 6.56 -1.13
C THR A 12 -5.84 6.99 -2.57
N PRO A 13 -4.57 7.16 -3.01
CA PRO A 13 -4.28 7.54 -4.39
C PRO A 13 -4.84 6.56 -5.41
N ALA A 14 -4.57 5.25 -5.25
CA ALA A 14 -5.04 4.22 -6.16
C ALA A 14 -6.56 4.13 -6.21
N ASN A 15 -7.23 4.19 -5.05
CA ASN A 15 -8.69 4.14 -4.95
C ASN A 15 -9.36 5.34 -5.64
N LEU A 16 -8.75 6.53 -5.53
CA LEU A 16 -9.29 7.75 -6.14
C LEU A 16 -9.10 7.76 -7.66
N THR A 17 -7.94 7.31 -8.15
CA THR A 17 -7.61 7.37 -9.59
C THR A 17 -8.00 6.12 -10.37
N GLY A 18 -8.38 5.03 -9.69
CA GLY A 18 -8.69 3.74 -10.33
C GLY A 18 -7.47 3.05 -10.95
N LEU A 19 -6.26 3.32 -10.46
CA LEU A 19 -5.05 2.69 -10.98
C LEU A 19 -4.91 1.25 -10.45
N PRO A 20 -4.41 0.31 -11.26
CA PRO A 20 -4.11 -1.03 -10.77
C PRO A 20 -3.04 -0.95 -9.67
N ALA A 21 -3.29 -1.65 -8.56
CA ALA A 21 -2.38 -1.72 -7.43
C ALA A 21 -2.32 -3.15 -6.89
N ILE A 22 -1.14 -3.58 -6.47
CA ILE A 22 -0.93 -4.88 -5.83
C ILE A 22 -0.08 -4.74 -4.58
N SER A 23 -0.44 -5.49 -3.54
CA SER A 23 0.32 -5.60 -2.30
C SER A 23 0.98 -6.97 -2.20
N PHE A 24 2.26 -6.98 -1.85
CA PHE A 24 3.03 -8.22 -1.66
C PHE A 24 3.97 -8.11 -0.45
N PRO A 25 4.37 -9.26 0.15
CA PRO A 25 5.30 -9.27 1.27
C PRO A 25 6.67 -8.72 0.87
N ALA A 26 7.22 -7.83 1.68
CA ALA A 26 8.53 -7.21 1.50
C ALA A 26 9.53 -7.58 2.62
N GLY A 27 9.17 -8.58 3.44
CA GLY A 27 9.99 -9.09 4.53
C GLY A 27 9.39 -8.80 5.91
N TYR A 28 10.26 -8.76 6.91
CA TYR A 28 9.91 -8.52 8.31
C TYR A 28 10.80 -7.42 8.88
N ASN A 29 10.28 -6.64 9.81
CA ASN A 29 11.10 -5.68 10.55
C ASN A 29 11.86 -6.35 11.71
N ASP A 30 12.66 -5.59 12.45
CA ASP A 30 13.46 -6.09 13.58
C ASP A 30 12.62 -6.71 14.71
N ALA A 31 11.33 -6.33 14.81
CA ALA A 31 10.39 -6.89 15.76
C ALA A 31 9.66 -8.15 15.24
N GLY A 32 10.00 -8.64 14.04
CA GLY A 32 9.37 -9.80 13.42
C GLY A 32 7.96 -9.53 12.86
N LEU A 33 7.58 -8.26 12.66
CA LEU A 33 6.29 -7.90 12.08
C LEU A 33 6.38 -7.88 10.54
N PRO A 34 5.36 -8.40 9.82
CA PRO A 34 5.37 -8.44 8.37
C PRO A 34 5.31 -7.03 7.78
N THR A 35 6.19 -6.77 6.83
CA THR A 35 6.22 -5.52 6.05
C THR A 35 5.66 -5.79 4.66
N GLY A 36 4.70 -4.97 4.22
CA GLY A 36 4.12 -5.04 2.88
C GLY A 36 4.64 -3.91 2.00
N MET A 37 4.78 -4.18 0.70
CA MET A 37 5.01 -3.17 -0.32
C MET A 37 3.82 -3.13 -1.28
N GLN A 38 3.40 -1.92 -1.66
CA GLN A 38 2.35 -1.71 -2.65
C GLN A 38 2.96 -1.11 -3.92
N ALA A 39 2.80 -1.80 -5.04
CA ALA A 39 3.13 -1.27 -6.36
C ALA A 39 1.85 -0.75 -7.01
N LEU A 40 1.95 0.42 -7.67
CA LEU A 40 0.90 0.98 -8.51
C LEU A 40 1.45 1.03 -9.94
N GLU A 41 0.63 0.64 -10.90
CA GLU A 41 0.99 0.66 -12.32
C GLU A 41 0.03 1.55 -13.13
N ARG A 42 0.39 1.79 -14.38
CA ARG A 42 -0.50 2.47 -15.33
C ARG A 42 -1.72 1.62 -15.62
N ALA A 43 -2.86 2.26 -15.89
CA ALA A 43 -4.06 1.55 -16.27
C ALA A 43 -3.82 0.72 -17.55
N TRP A 44 -4.13 -0.58 -17.48
CA TRP A 44 -4.08 -1.52 -18.61
C TRP A 44 -2.69 -1.75 -19.22
N GLN A 45 -1.63 -1.61 -18.41
CA GLN A 45 -0.26 -2.03 -18.75
C GLN A 45 0.21 -3.11 -17.78
#